data_AF-A0A132B1Q8-F1
#
_entry.id   AF-A0A132B1Q8-F1
#
_cell.length_a   1.000
_cell.length_b   1.000
_cell.length_c   1.000
_cell.angle_alpha   90.00
_cell.angle_beta   90.00
_cell.angle_gamma   90.00
#
_symmetry.space_group_name_H-M   'P 1'
#
loop_
_entity.id
_entity.type
_entity.pdbx_description
1 polymer ?
#
loop_
_entity_poly.entity_id
_entity_poly.type
_entity_poly.pdbx_seq_one_letter_code
_entity_poly.pdbx_strand_id
1 'polypeptide(L)'
;MAETQLPARMKAWVLEEFNTPYQLRELPLPAVEDPNDLLIRVEACSYCHTDAVVAAGTVTPPALPHIGCHEFAGTVVGLPPGKEKDDDCHGYRLGDRVAVSGRGYHTCGQCRECQEPSPLLPDPPGFSVFCPLSGAGLGCQQSGGFREYAIVDARQLALIPDGLTATEVAPLMCAGLTMFAAIKKCELSPGQRVGIMGCGGGLGHLGLQFASKMGLKTMGVDVAPRALQLARELETGATIIDASKETAKEVKR
;
A
#
# COMPACT_ATOMS: atom_id res chain seq x y z
N MET A 1 31.92 -4.00 -2.36
CA MET A 1 30.96 -3.49 -1.37
C MET A 1 30.84 -4.57 -0.31
N ALA A 2 31.00 -4.25 0.97
CA ALA A 2 30.94 -5.27 2.02
C ALA A 2 29.58 -5.97 1.95
N GLU A 3 29.57 -7.30 1.83
CA GLU A 3 28.38 -8.11 2.11
C GLU A 3 28.01 -7.82 3.57
N THR A 4 27.02 -6.97 3.78
CA THR A 4 26.49 -6.73 5.11
C THR A 4 25.80 -8.03 5.54
N GLN A 5 26.47 -8.80 6.39
CA GLN A 5 25.92 -10.03 6.94
C GLN A 5 24.58 -9.72 7.61
N LEU A 6 23.50 -10.39 7.17
CA LEU A 6 22.17 -10.20 7.72
C LEU A 6 22.15 -10.62 9.20
N PRO A 7 21.41 -9.91 10.07
CA PRO A 7 21.34 -10.26 11.47
C PRO A 7 20.55 -11.56 11.67
N ALA A 8 20.90 -12.36 12.67
CA ALA A 8 20.15 -13.58 12.98
C ALA A 8 18.73 -13.29 13.51
N ARG A 9 18.49 -12.07 14.00
CA ARG A 9 17.26 -11.64 14.65
C ARG A 9 16.90 -10.23 14.18
N MET A 10 15.63 -9.89 14.29
CA MET A 10 15.08 -8.59 13.93
C MET A 10 14.03 -8.15 14.94
N LYS A 11 13.78 -6.85 15.02
CA LYS A 11 12.68 -6.28 15.78
C LYS A 11 11.41 -6.23 14.95
N ALA A 12 10.28 -6.46 15.61
CA ALA A 12 8.95 -6.33 15.05
C ALA A 12 7.97 -5.81 16.10
N TRP A 13 6.98 -5.05 15.64
CA TRP A 13 5.79 -4.74 16.43
C TRP A 13 4.79 -5.88 16.23
N VAL A 14 4.45 -6.56 17.32
CA VAL A 14 3.63 -7.76 17.32
C VAL A 14 2.34 -7.49 18.08
N LEU A 15 1.20 -7.77 17.44
CA LEU A 15 -0.11 -7.82 18.06
C LEU A 15 -0.28 -9.20 18.68
N GLU A 16 -0.31 -9.28 20.02
CA GLU A 16 -0.50 -10.54 20.74
C GLU A 16 -1.98 -10.81 21.02
N GLU A 17 -2.76 -9.74 21.20
CA GLU A 17 -4.20 -9.77 21.49
C GLU A 17 -4.90 -8.64 20.73
N PHE A 18 -6.10 -8.89 20.22
CA PHE A 18 -6.89 -7.85 19.55
C PHE A 18 -7.26 -6.72 20.52
N ASN A 19 -7.43 -5.51 19.98
CA ASN A 19 -7.74 -4.30 20.74
C ASN A 19 -6.69 -3.94 21.81
N THR A 20 -5.46 -4.43 21.67
CA THR A 20 -4.31 -4.04 22.49
C THR A 20 -3.24 -3.35 21.64
N PRO A 21 -2.39 -2.48 22.24
CA PRO A 21 -1.25 -1.94 21.52
C PRO A 21 -0.30 -3.04 21.05
N TYR A 22 0.30 -2.84 19.88
CA TYR A 22 1.42 -3.67 19.44
C TYR A 22 2.57 -3.64 20.44
N GLN A 23 3.21 -4.78 20.65
CA GLN A 23 4.35 -4.90 21.53
C GLN A 23 5.63 -5.13 20.73
N LEU A 24 6.69 -4.39 21.06
CA LEU A 24 7.99 -4.61 20.44
C LEU A 24 8.54 -5.98 20.89
N ARG A 25 8.91 -6.80 19.91
CA ARG A 25 9.50 -8.12 20.10
C ARG A 25 10.74 -8.26 19.23
N GLU A 26 11.60 -9.19 19.62
CA GLU A 26 12.71 -9.64 18.79
C GLU A 26 12.39 -11.05 18.29
N LEU A 27 12.44 -11.23 16.97
CA LEU A 27 12.06 -12.44 16.24
C LEU A 27 13.26 -12.94 15.42
N PRO A 28 13.33 -14.23 15.06
CA PRO A 28 14.31 -14.68 14.08
C PRO A 28 14.10 -13.96 12.75
N LEU A 29 15.19 -13.75 12.00
CA LEU A 29 15.09 -13.27 10.63
C LEU A 29 14.33 -14.31 9.78
N PRO A 30 13.34 -13.91 8.96
CA PRO A 30 12.64 -14.84 8.10
C PRO A 30 13.54 -15.30 6.95
N ALA A 31 13.37 -16.55 6.52
CA ALA A 31 14.07 -17.10 5.37
C ALA A 31 13.23 -16.95 4.09
N VAL A 32 13.90 -16.74 2.96
CA VAL A 32 13.26 -16.79 1.64
C VAL A 32 13.14 -18.25 1.21
N GLU A 33 11.91 -18.73 1.06
CA GLU A 33 11.62 -20.12 0.70
C GLU A 33 10.96 -20.25 -0.68
N ASP A 34 10.13 -19.29 -1.08
CA ASP A 34 9.45 -19.28 -2.37
C ASP A 34 10.33 -18.66 -3.47
N PRO A 35 10.33 -19.19 -4.71
CA PRO A 35 11.06 -18.61 -5.83
C PRO A 35 10.60 -17.20 -6.24
N ASN A 36 9.42 -16.75 -5.83
CA ASN A 36 8.92 -15.39 -6.08
C ASN A 36 9.16 -14.44 -4.91
N ASP A 37 9.65 -14.94 -3.78
CA ASP A 37 9.81 -14.13 -2.58
C ASP A 37 11.15 -13.39 -2.57
N LEU A 38 11.13 -12.16 -2.07
CA LEU A 38 12.32 -11.38 -1.75
C LEU A 38 12.36 -11.07 -0.27
N LEU A 39 13.56 -11.01 0.30
CA LEU A 39 13.76 -10.42 1.61
C LEU A 39 14.10 -8.95 1.44
N ILE A 40 13.32 -8.08 2.08
CA ILE A 40 13.58 -6.65 2.10
C ILE A 40 13.90 -6.17 3.52
N ARG A 41 14.80 -5.20 3.64
CA ARG A 41 15.00 -4.41 4.85
C ARG A 41 14.02 -3.24 4.80
N VAL A 42 13.05 -3.22 5.71
CA VAL A 42 12.02 -2.18 5.77
C VAL A 42 12.66 -0.88 6.26
N GLU A 43 12.42 0.20 5.53
CA GLU A 43 12.93 1.54 5.84
C GLU A 43 11.82 2.45 6.35
N ALA A 44 10.61 2.28 5.83
CA ALA A 44 9.43 2.98 6.28
C ALA A 44 8.18 2.11 6.12
N CYS A 45 7.25 2.26 7.05
CA CYS A 45 5.91 1.69 7.00
C CYS A 45 4.93 2.80 7.41
N SER A 46 3.73 2.80 6.82
CA SER A 46 2.66 3.72 7.23
C SER A 46 1.55 2.98 7.96
N TYR A 47 0.69 3.76 8.61
CA TYR A 47 -0.41 3.26 9.43
C TYR A 47 -1.74 3.65 8.78
N CYS A 48 -2.37 2.69 8.11
CA CYS A 48 -3.66 2.85 7.48
C CYS A 48 -4.79 2.59 8.47
N HIS A 49 -5.98 3.11 8.20
CA HIS A 49 -7.16 2.75 8.99
C HIS A 49 -7.47 1.25 8.92
N THR A 50 -7.16 0.57 7.81
CA THR A 50 -7.27 -0.89 7.73
C THR A 50 -6.42 -1.60 8.77
N ASP A 51 -5.22 -1.09 9.10
CA ASP A 51 -4.37 -1.72 10.12
C ASP A 51 -5.01 -1.62 11.52
N ALA A 52 -5.76 -0.55 11.79
CA ALA A 52 -6.54 -0.42 13.01
C ALA A 52 -7.73 -1.41 13.05
N VAL A 53 -8.43 -1.59 11.93
CA VAL A 53 -9.53 -2.56 11.79
C VAL A 53 -9.03 -3.99 12.02
N VAL A 54 -7.86 -4.32 11.44
CA VAL A 54 -7.16 -5.61 11.66
C VAL A 54 -6.76 -5.76 13.12
N ALA A 55 -6.16 -4.72 13.73
CA ALA A 55 -5.76 -4.76 15.13
C ALA A 55 -6.94 -4.89 16.11
N ALA A 56 -8.11 -4.40 15.72
CA ALA A 56 -9.35 -4.56 16.48
C ALA A 56 -9.95 -5.97 16.37
N GLY A 57 -9.44 -6.83 15.48
CA GLY A 57 -9.98 -8.16 15.21
C GLY A 57 -11.33 -8.13 14.50
N THR A 58 -11.68 -7.00 13.87
CA THR A 58 -12.95 -6.81 13.19
C THR A 58 -12.81 -7.16 11.71
N VAL A 59 -13.73 -7.96 11.16
CA VAL A 59 -13.78 -8.38 9.74
C VAL A 59 -12.56 -9.23 9.32
N THR A 60 -12.76 -10.55 9.26
CA THR A 60 -11.74 -11.56 8.84
C THR A 60 -10.40 -11.40 9.59
N PRO A 61 -10.40 -11.60 10.92
CA PRO A 61 -9.20 -11.38 11.73
C PRO A 61 -8.05 -12.35 11.36
N PRO A 62 -6.79 -11.89 11.41
CA PRO A 62 -5.63 -12.77 11.26
C PRO A 62 -5.48 -13.72 12.45
N ALA A 63 -4.63 -14.74 12.30
CA ALA A 63 -4.16 -15.50 13.45
C ALA A 63 -3.24 -14.63 14.31
N LEU A 64 -3.31 -14.79 15.64
CA LEU A 64 -2.40 -14.16 16.59
C LEU A 64 -1.28 -15.15 16.99
N PRO A 65 -0.05 -14.69 17.28
CA PRO A 65 0.40 -13.29 17.19
C PRO A 65 0.53 -12.80 15.74
N HIS A 66 0.30 -11.51 15.50
CA HIS A 66 0.27 -10.92 14.15
C HIS A 66 1.20 -9.72 14.00
N ILE A 67 1.80 -9.55 12.82
CA ILE A 67 2.54 -8.34 12.44
C ILE A 67 1.70 -7.62 11.38
N GLY A 68 1.24 -6.42 11.69
CA GLY A 68 0.41 -5.60 10.79
C GLY A 68 1.22 -4.82 9.74
N CYS A 69 0.52 -3.86 9.10
CA CYS A 69 0.98 -2.99 8.03
C CYS A 69 1.02 -3.61 6.65
N HIS A 70 0.17 -3.08 5.77
CA HIS A 70 0.06 -3.50 4.37
C HIS A 70 0.59 -2.43 3.38
N GLU A 71 1.28 -1.41 3.88
CA GLU A 71 1.83 -0.32 3.07
C GLU A 71 3.20 0.12 3.61
N PHE A 72 4.27 -0.36 2.96
CA PHE A 72 5.64 -0.15 3.41
C PHE A 72 6.63 -0.14 2.25
N ALA A 73 7.85 0.28 2.54
CA ALA A 73 8.91 0.48 1.58
C ALA A 73 10.28 0.18 2.19
N GLY A 74 11.22 -0.26 1.36
CA GLY A 74 12.53 -0.68 1.82
C GLY A 74 13.48 -1.01 0.69
N THR A 75 14.52 -1.76 1.04
CA THR A 75 15.58 -2.17 0.11
C THR A 75 15.65 -3.70 0.04
N VAL A 76 15.80 -4.26 -1.15
CA VAL A 76 16.01 -5.71 -1.35
C VAL A 76 17.37 -6.11 -0.79
N VAL A 77 17.38 -7.08 0.14
CA VAL A 77 18.59 -7.57 0.83
C VAL A 77 18.75 -9.08 0.78
N GLY A 78 17.79 -9.81 0.21
CA GLY A 78 17.92 -11.24 -0.06
C GLY A 78 17.06 -11.67 -1.25
N LEU A 79 17.58 -12.62 -2.02
CA LEU A 79 16.94 -13.26 -3.17
C LEU A 79 16.63 -14.74 -2.82
N PRO A 80 15.75 -15.41 -3.58
CA PRO A 80 15.54 -16.84 -3.44
C PRO A 80 16.83 -17.65 -3.63
N PRO A 81 16.97 -18.80 -2.94
CA PRO A 81 18.12 -19.68 -3.11
C PRO A 81 18.37 -20.04 -4.58
N GLY A 82 19.63 -19.93 -5.02
CA GLY A 82 20.03 -20.25 -6.39
C GLY A 82 19.73 -19.16 -7.43
N LYS A 83 19.21 -18.00 -7.01
CA LYS A 83 19.04 -16.83 -7.89
C LYS A 83 20.10 -15.78 -7.57
N GLU A 84 21.00 -15.53 -8.52
CA GLU A 84 22.11 -14.59 -8.34
C GLU A 84 22.03 -13.35 -9.24
N LYS A 85 21.22 -13.37 -10.32
CA LYS A 85 21.04 -12.24 -11.25
C LYS A 85 19.63 -12.18 -11.86
N ASP A 86 19.00 -11.02 -11.71
CA ASP A 86 18.18 -10.24 -12.66
C ASP A 86 17.08 -10.85 -13.55
N ASP A 87 17.29 -11.98 -14.25
CA ASP A 87 16.23 -12.58 -15.09
C ASP A 87 15.32 -13.56 -14.32
N ASP A 88 15.74 -13.91 -13.12
CA ASP A 88 15.19 -15.00 -12.33
C ASP A 88 14.27 -14.56 -11.17
N CYS A 89 14.18 -13.26 -10.90
CA CYS A 89 13.46 -12.66 -9.77
C CYS A 89 12.54 -11.51 -10.19
N HIS A 90 11.84 -11.66 -11.33
CA HIS A 90 10.93 -10.63 -11.86
C HIS A 90 11.60 -9.26 -12.12
N GLY A 91 12.91 -9.26 -12.41
CA GLY A 91 13.67 -8.04 -12.71
C GLY A 91 14.21 -7.28 -11.49
N TYR A 92 14.05 -7.81 -10.27
CA TYR A 92 14.60 -7.22 -9.05
C TYR A 92 15.99 -7.76 -8.69
N ARG A 93 16.80 -6.91 -8.05
CA ARG A 93 18.17 -7.20 -7.63
C ARG A 93 18.41 -6.76 -6.19
N LEU A 94 19.47 -7.30 -5.58
CA LEU A 94 19.97 -6.80 -4.30
C LEU A 94 20.30 -5.30 -4.39
N GLY A 95 19.85 -4.54 -3.40
CA GLY A 95 20.02 -3.09 -3.35
C GLY A 95 18.90 -2.28 -4.00
N ASP A 96 17.98 -2.92 -4.73
CA ASP A 96 16.83 -2.20 -5.30
C ASP A 96 15.94 -1.65 -4.20
N ARG A 97 15.53 -0.39 -4.37
CA ARG A 97 14.56 0.26 -3.50
C ARG A 97 13.16 -0.06 -3.99
N VAL A 98 12.36 -0.68 -3.14
CA VAL A 98 11.04 -1.21 -3.50
C VAL A 98 9.96 -0.74 -2.53
N ALA A 99 8.79 -0.47 -3.09
CA ALA A 99 7.57 -0.19 -2.37
C ALA A 99 6.65 -1.41 -2.48
N VAL A 100 6.00 -1.76 -1.38
CA VAL A 100 5.24 -3.00 -1.22
C VAL A 100 3.78 -2.68 -1.03
N SER A 101 2.96 -3.06 -2.00
CA SER A 101 1.51 -3.08 -1.81
C SER A 101 1.13 -4.40 -1.14
N GLY A 102 0.51 -4.36 0.04
CA GLY A 102 0.15 -5.56 0.80
C GLY A 102 -1.03 -6.34 0.22
N ARG A 103 -1.25 -6.29 -1.11
CA ARG A 103 -2.29 -7.06 -1.80
C ARG A 103 -1.65 -8.28 -2.46
N GLY A 104 -2.40 -9.38 -2.54
CA GLY A 104 -2.04 -10.55 -3.33
C GLY A 104 -0.72 -11.22 -2.96
N TYR A 105 -0.53 -11.69 -1.72
CA TYR A 105 0.62 -12.53 -1.39
C TYR A 105 0.50 -13.90 -2.07
N HIS A 106 1.53 -14.37 -2.77
CA HIS A 106 1.53 -15.68 -3.42
C HIS A 106 0.32 -15.91 -4.35
N THR A 107 0.11 -15.01 -5.31
CA THR A 107 -0.92 -15.20 -6.35
C THR A 107 -0.68 -16.54 -7.08
N CYS A 108 -1.76 -17.27 -7.38
CA CYS A 108 -1.61 -18.64 -7.90
C CYS A 108 -1.11 -18.73 -9.35
N GLY A 109 -1.07 -17.61 -10.06
CA GLY A 109 -0.60 -17.56 -11.44
C GLY A 109 -1.55 -18.15 -12.49
N GLN A 110 -2.52 -18.97 -12.11
CA GLN A 110 -3.23 -19.86 -13.06
C GLN A 110 -4.76 -19.68 -13.09
N CYS A 111 -5.36 -19.06 -12.07
CA CYS A 111 -6.81 -18.84 -12.06
C CYS A 111 -7.24 -17.81 -13.11
N ARG A 112 -8.55 -17.72 -13.36
CA ARG A 112 -9.12 -16.74 -14.31
C ARG A 112 -8.66 -15.31 -14.04
N GLU A 113 -8.69 -14.85 -12.79
CA GLU A 113 -8.22 -13.50 -12.45
C GLU A 113 -6.72 -13.31 -12.74
N CYS A 114 -5.91 -14.35 -12.64
CA CYS A 114 -4.48 -14.32 -12.99
C CYS A 114 -4.22 -14.42 -14.49
N GLN A 115 -5.09 -15.05 -15.27
CA GLN A 115 -4.89 -15.28 -16.71
C GLN A 115 -5.61 -14.23 -17.58
N GLU A 116 -6.77 -13.76 -17.12
CA GLU A 116 -7.68 -12.85 -17.81
C GLU A 116 -8.11 -11.70 -16.86
N PRO A 117 -7.20 -10.78 -16.51
CA PRO A 117 -7.49 -9.72 -15.54
C PRO A 117 -8.47 -8.67 -16.08
N SER A 118 -9.09 -7.92 -15.16
CA SER A 118 -10.06 -6.86 -15.47
C SER A 118 -9.53 -5.84 -16.50
N PRO A 119 -10.32 -5.45 -17.53
CA PRO A 119 -9.82 -4.69 -18.67
C PRO A 119 -9.49 -3.22 -18.38
N LEU A 120 -10.05 -2.62 -17.33
CA LEU A 120 -9.89 -1.18 -17.08
C LEU A 120 -8.49 -0.83 -16.54
N LEU A 121 -7.88 -1.73 -15.77
CA LEU A 121 -6.53 -1.63 -15.21
C LEU A 121 -5.98 -3.06 -15.06
N PRO A 122 -5.62 -3.74 -16.16
CA PRO A 122 -5.20 -5.13 -16.11
C PRO A 122 -3.79 -5.24 -15.53
N ASP A 123 -3.62 -6.12 -14.55
CA ASP A 123 -2.30 -6.57 -14.12
C ASP A 123 -1.70 -7.49 -15.21
N PRO A 124 -0.37 -7.65 -15.28
CA PRO A 124 0.24 -8.71 -16.10
C PRO A 124 -0.27 -10.11 -15.71
N PRO A 125 -0.32 -11.07 -16.64
CA PRO A 125 -0.71 -12.44 -16.31
C PRO A 125 0.12 -13.01 -15.15
N GLY A 126 -0.55 -13.51 -14.13
CA GLY A 126 0.02 -14.05 -12.91
C GLY A 126 0.27 -13.04 -11.77
N PHE A 127 0.02 -11.75 -12.00
CA PHE A 127 0.27 -10.66 -11.04
C PHE A 127 -1.02 -10.10 -10.42
N SER A 128 -2.16 -10.77 -10.66
CA SER A 128 -3.48 -10.25 -10.30
C SER A 128 -3.65 -10.02 -8.80
N VAL A 129 -3.92 -8.77 -8.42
CA VAL A 129 -4.24 -8.37 -7.03
C VAL A 129 -5.59 -8.92 -6.56
N PHE A 130 -6.41 -9.47 -7.47
CA PHE A 130 -7.73 -10.04 -7.21
C PHE A 130 -7.74 -11.58 -7.19
N CYS A 131 -6.56 -12.22 -7.21
CA CYS A 131 -6.46 -13.67 -7.16
C CYS A 131 -7.19 -14.25 -5.92
N PRO A 132 -8.27 -15.02 -6.10
CA PRO A 132 -9.04 -15.58 -4.98
C PRO A 132 -8.30 -16.72 -4.27
N LEU A 133 -7.24 -17.23 -4.89
CA LEU A 133 -6.37 -18.28 -4.37
C LEU A 133 -5.02 -17.74 -3.89
N SER A 134 -4.89 -16.41 -3.76
CA SER A 134 -3.70 -15.83 -3.14
C SER A 134 -3.62 -16.25 -1.67
N GLY A 135 -2.41 -16.28 -1.13
CA GLY A 135 -2.11 -16.38 0.31
C GLY A 135 -2.60 -15.19 1.14
N ALA A 136 -3.54 -14.38 0.63
CA ALA A 136 -4.16 -13.19 1.22
C ALA A 136 -3.24 -11.95 1.25
N GLY A 137 -3.58 -10.91 2.02
CA GLY A 137 -2.84 -9.65 2.05
C GLY A 137 -1.76 -9.60 3.12
N LEU A 138 -0.56 -9.15 2.77
CA LEU A 138 0.49 -8.80 3.75
C LEU A 138 0.00 -7.68 4.66
N GLY A 139 0.20 -7.81 5.96
CA GLY A 139 -0.29 -6.89 6.99
C GLY A 139 -1.75 -7.11 7.39
N CYS A 140 -2.56 -7.74 6.53
CA CYS A 140 -3.95 -8.03 6.80
C CYS A 140 -4.13 -9.44 7.39
N GLN A 141 -3.85 -10.48 6.60
CA GLN A 141 -3.93 -11.88 7.03
C GLN A 141 -2.54 -12.50 7.20
N GLN A 142 -1.57 -12.04 6.41
CA GLN A 142 -0.18 -12.43 6.49
C GLN A 142 0.65 -11.35 7.20
N SER A 143 1.83 -11.71 7.71
CA SER A 143 2.70 -10.76 8.40
C SER A 143 3.19 -9.63 7.48
N GLY A 144 2.97 -8.40 7.91
CA GLY A 144 3.20 -7.19 7.13
C GLY A 144 4.52 -6.45 7.42
N GLY A 145 4.48 -5.13 7.26
CA GLY A 145 5.63 -4.23 7.28
C GLY A 145 6.05 -3.68 8.64
N PHE A 146 5.32 -3.94 9.75
CA PHE A 146 5.74 -3.47 11.08
C PHE A 146 6.89 -4.29 11.69
N ARG A 147 7.98 -4.46 10.94
CA ARG A 147 9.18 -5.24 11.27
C ARG A 147 10.40 -4.71 10.51
N GLU A 148 11.60 -4.97 10.98
CA GLU A 148 12.84 -4.48 10.32
C GLU A 148 13.11 -5.21 8.98
N TYR A 149 12.68 -6.46 8.84
CA TYR A 149 12.84 -7.25 7.61
C TYR A 149 11.57 -8.02 7.27
N ALA A 150 11.21 -8.03 5.98
CA ALA A 150 9.98 -8.64 5.52
C ALA A 150 10.22 -9.53 4.29
N ILE A 151 9.54 -10.67 4.27
CA ILE A 151 9.36 -11.46 3.06
C ILE A 151 8.19 -10.85 2.28
N VAL A 152 8.40 -10.65 0.99
CA VAL A 152 7.43 -10.04 0.09
C VAL A 152 7.43 -10.77 -1.25
N ASP A 153 6.27 -10.88 -1.87
CA ASP A 153 6.14 -11.45 -3.22
C ASP A 153 6.58 -10.41 -4.26
N ALA A 154 7.63 -10.72 -5.02
CA ALA A 154 8.20 -9.85 -6.06
C ALA A 154 7.15 -9.37 -7.07
N ARG A 155 6.07 -10.13 -7.27
CA ARG A 155 5.01 -9.78 -8.22
C ARG A 155 4.10 -8.66 -7.74
N GLN A 156 4.23 -8.20 -6.50
CA GLN A 156 3.37 -7.16 -5.91
C GLN A 156 4.18 -5.93 -5.46
N LEU A 157 5.35 -5.75 -6.06
CA LEU A 157 6.28 -4.67 -5.76
C LEU A 157 6.28 -3.60 -6.85
N ALA A 158 6.74 -2.41 -6.48
CA ALA A 158 7.12 -1.35 -7.41
C ALA A 158 8.50 -0.83 -7.06
N LEU A 159 9.32 -0.50 -8.07
CA LEU A 159 10.57 0.23 -7.84
C LEU A 159 10.27 1.64 -7.35
N ILE A 160 11.05 2.11 -6.38
CA ILE A 160 10.99 3.48 -5.88
C ILE A 160 11.79 4.37 -6.83
N PRO A 161 11.18 5.37 -7.49
CA PRO A 161 11.89 6.30 -8.35
C PRO A 161 12.98 7.07 -7.59
N ASP A 162 14.04 7.45 -8.32
CA ASP A 162 15.05 8.36 -7.81
C ASP A 162 14.39 9.67 -7.34
N GLY A 163 14.81 10.15 -6.18
CA GLY A 163 14.29 11.38 -5.56
C GLY A 163 13.10 11.18 -4.61
N LEU A 164 12.50 9.99 -4.53
CA LEU A 164 11.48 9.69 -3.51
C LEU A 164 12.07 8.88 -2.35
N THR A 165 11.72 9.25 -1.13
CA THR A 165 12.10 8.55 0.10
C THR A 165 11.14 7.40 0.41
N ALA A 166 11.58 6.42 1.21
CA ALA A 166 10.71 5.33 1.66
C ALA A 166 9.48 5.85 2.43
N THR A 167 9.64 6.91 3.23
CA THR A 167 8.56 7.53 4.00
C THR A 167 7.50 8.17 3.11
N GLU A 168 7.90 8.80 2.00
CA GLU A 168 6.96 9.38 1.03
C GLU A 168 6.20 8.30 0.25
N VAL A 169 6.86 7.19 -0.10
CA VAL A 169 6.23 6.15 -0.92
C VAL A 169 5.40 5.14 -0.14
N ALA A 170 5.69 4.88 1.14
CA ALA A 170 4.97 3.87 1.91
C ALA A 170 3.44 4.12 1.89
N PRO A 171 2.91 5.33 2.19
CA PRO A 171 1.48 5.61 2.09
C PRO A 171 0.90 5.51 0.67
N LEU A 172 1.74 5.59 -0.37
CA LEU A 172 1.28 5.42 -1.74
C LEU A 172 0.91 3.96 -2.04
N MET A 173 1.43 3.01 -1.27
CA MET A 173 1.19 1.58 -1.44
C MET A 173 -0.15 1.08 -0.91
N CYS A 174 -0.92 1.94 -0.23
CA CYS A 174 -2.36 1.74 -0.11
C CYS A 174 -3.13 2.99 -0.50
N ALA A 175 -2.94 4.10 0.23
CA ALA A 175 -3.78 5.28 0.03
C ALA A 175 -3.62 5.88 -1.37
N GLY A 176 -2.38 5.98 -1.85
CA GLY A 176 -2.06 6.49 -3.18
C GLY A 176 -2.65 5.64 -4.30
N LEU A 177 -2.27 4.35 -4.37
CA LEU A 177 -2.73 3.46 -5.42
C LEU A 177 -4.25 3.28 -5.41
N THR A 178 -4.88 3.31 -4.22
CA THR A 178 -6.34 3.19 -4.10
C THR A 178 -7.03 4.38 -4.76
N MET A 179 -6.58 5.60 -4.45
CA MET A 179 -7.15 6.80 -5.05
C MET A 179 -6.85 6.92 -6.53
N PHE A 180 -5.62 6.61 -6.94
CA PHE A 180 -5.24 6.63 -8.35
C PHE A 180 -6.09 5.66 -9.18
N ALA A 181 -6.20 4.40 -8.73
CA ALA A 181 -7.02 3.39 -9.40
C ALA A 181 -8.50 3.75 -9.40
N ALA A 182 -9.05 4.28 -8.29
CA ALA A 182 -10.44 4.71 -8.21
C ALA A 182 -10.76 5.81 -9.22
N ILE A 183 -9.91 6.84 -9.31
CA ILE A 183 -10.09 7.94 -10.27
C ILE A 183 -9.97 7.42 -11.71
N LYS A 184 -8.99 6.56 -12.00
CA LYS A 184 -8.82 5.95 -13.33
C LYS A 184 -10.04 5.12 -13.74
N LYS A 185 -10.65 4.37 -12.81
CA LYS A 185 -11.87 3.58 -13.04
C LYS A 185 -13.12 4.43 -13.26
N CYS A 186 -13.10 5.72 -12.93
CA CYS A 186 -14.18 6.63 -13.32
C CYS A 186 -14.14 6.99 -14.82
N GLU A 187 -13.04 6.68 -15.52
CA GLU A 187 -12.86 6.93 -16.96
C GLU A 187 -13.13 8.38 -17.37
N LEU A 188 -12.79 9.32 -16.47
CA LEU A 188 -12.99 10.74 -16.68
C LEU A 188 -11.89 11.33 -17.57
N SER A 189 -12.32 12.21 -18.48
CA SER A 189 -11.46 13.07 -19.29
C SER A 189 -11.17 14.40 -18.59
N PRO A 190 -10.03 15.07 -18.91
CA PRO A 190 -9.75 16.41 -18.41
C PRO A 190 -10.92 17.38 -18.60
N GLY A 191 -11.18 18.20 -17.59
CA GLY A 191 -12.32 19.13 -17.55
C GLY A 191 -13.63 18.55 -17.04
N GLN A 192 -13.77 17.22 -16.96
CA GLN A 192 -14.89 16.57 -16.26
C GLN A 192 -14.76 16.69 -14.75
N ARG A 193 -15.88 16.54 -14.03
CA ARG A 193 -15.99 16.78 -12.60
C ARG A 193 -15.77 15.49 -11.80
N VAL A 194 -15.09 15.59 -10.67
CA VAL A 194 -14.95 14.50 -9.70
C VAL A 194 -15.15 15.04 -8.28
N GLY A 195 -15.87 14.29 -7.45
CA GLY A 195 -16.11 14.60 -6.05
C GLY A 195 -15.40 13.59 -5.15
N ILE A 196 -14.67 14.08 -4.14
CA ILE A 196 -13.96 13.26 -3.15
C ILE A 196 -14.57 13.51 -1.78
N MET A 197 -15.19 12.48 -1.23
CA MET A 197 -15.78 12.50 0.12
C MET A 197 -14.72 12.08 1.15
N GLY A 198 -14.59 12.83 2.25
CA GLY A 198 -13.47 12.67 3.19
C GLY A 198 -12.15 13.21 2.62
N CYS A 199 -12.21 14.40 2.02
CA CYS A 199 -11.13 14.94 1.19
C CYS A 199 -9.85 15.31 1.95
N GLY A 200 -9.90 15.47 3.27
CA GLY A 200 -8.70 15.73 4.07
C GLY A 200 -8.18 14.52 4.84
N GLY A 201 -8.75 13.32 4.61
CA GLY A 201 -8.23 12.07 5.17
C GLY A 201 -6.99 11.55 4.42
N GLY A 202 -6.38 10.47 4.92
CA GLY A 202 -5.17 9.87 4.34
C GLY A 202 -5.30 9.51 2.85
N LEU A 203 -6.47 9.03 2.42
CA LEU A 203 -6.76 8.79 1.01
C LEU A 203 -7.16 10.08 0.29
N GLY A 204 -8.16 10.79 0.83
CA GLY A 204 -8.79 11.92 0.16
C GLY A 204 -7.82 13.01 -0.26
N HIS A 205 -6.84 13.34 0.58
CA HIS A 205 -5.89 14.43 0.31
C HIS A 205 -4.92 14.08 -0.84
N LEU A 206 -4.56 12.80 -1.00
CA LEU A 206 -3.84 12.31 -2.20
C LEU A 206 -4.74 12.34 -3.42
N GLY A 207 -6.00 11.93 -3.26
CA GLY A 207 -6.99 11.99 -4.33
C GLY A 207 -7.21 13.39 -4.89
N LEU A 208 -7.25 14.43 -4.02
CA LEU A 208 -7.35 15.83 -4.45
C LEU A 208 -6.18 16.21 -5.36
N GLN A 209 -4.96 15.83 -4.98
CA GLN A 209 -3.75 16.11 -5.74
C GLN A 209 -3.76 15.39 -7.09
N PHE A 210 -4.06 14.08 -7.09
CA PHE A 210 -4.12 13.28 -8.32
C PHE A 210 -5.20 13.79 -9.29
N ALA A 211 -6.42 14.00 -8.80
CA ALA A 211 -7.53 14.48 -9.62
C ALA A 211 -7.22 15.84 -10.27
N SER A 212 -6.70 16.79 -9.49
CA SER A 212 -6.32 18.11 -10.01
C SER A 212 -5.17 18.02 -11.02
N LYS A 213 -4.14 17.19 -10.77
CA LYS A 213 -3.03 17.00 -11.72
C LYS A 213 -3.44 16.25 -12.99
N MET A 214 -4.49 15.43 -12.93
CA MET A 214 -5.14 14.82 -14.09
C MET A 214 -6.02 15.80 -14.89
N GLY A 215 -6.12 17.07 -14.45
CA GLY A 215 -6.91 18.10 -15.13
C GLY A 215 -8.41 18.00 -14.88
N LEU A 216 -8.84 17.28 -13.84
CA LEU A 216 -10.25 17.18 -13.47
C LEU A 216 -10.70 18.40 -12.68
N LYS A 217 -12.00 18.74 -12.81
CA LYS A 217 -12.65 19.74 -11.97
C LYS A 217 -13.01 19.10 -10.63
N THR A 218 -12.09 19.22 -9.68
CA THR A 218 -12.14 18.52 -8.39
C THR A 218 -12.96 19.28 -7.35
N MET A 219 -13.84 18.55 -6.66
CA MET A 219 -14.52 19.00 -5.44
C MET A 219 -14.13 18.08 -4.28
N GLY A 220 -13.70 18.66 -3.17
CA GLY A 220 -13.46 17.93 -1.92
C GLY A 220 -14.56 18.23 -0.91
N VAL A 221 -15.07 17.22 -0.23
CA VAL A 221 -16.09 17.36 0.80
C VAL A 221 -15.59 16.72 2.09
N ASP A 222 -15.65 17.46 3.19
CA ASP A 222 -15.32 16.95 4.52
C ASP A 222 -16.14 17.68 5.59
N VAL A 223 -16.07 17.18 6.82
CA VAL A 223 -16.71 17.79 8.01
C VAL A 223 -15.70 18.09 9.12
N ALA A 224 -14.53 17.46 9.10
CA ALA A 224 -13.54 17.62 10.16
C ALA A 224 -12.69 18.88 9.93
N PRO A 225 -12.60 19.81 10.91
CA PRO A 225 -11.84 21.06 10.73
C PRO A 225 -10.39 20.87 10.29
N ARG A 226 -9.68 19.89 10.88
CA ARG A 226 -8.30 19.57 10.50
C ARG A 226 -8.19 19.02 9.08
N ALA A 227 -9.15 18.20 8.66
CA ALA A 227 -9.19 17.63 7.32
C ALA A 227 -9.46 18.74 6.28
N LEU A 228 -10.44 19.61 6.55
CA LEU A 228 -10.74 20.78 5.73
C LEU A 228 -9.54 21.75 5.63
N GLN A 229 -8.80 21.94 6.73
CA GLN A 229 -7.58 22.75 6.73
C GLN A 229 -6.53 22.14 5.80
N LEU A 230 -6.18 20.87 6.00
CA LEU A 230 -5.22 20.16 5.14
C LEU A 230 -5.62 20.25 3.66
N ALA A 231 -6.88 19.98 3.34
CA ALA A 231 -7.39 20.02 1.98
C ALA A 231 -7.21 21.40 1.31
N ARG A 232 -7.33 22.49 2.08
CA ARG A 232 -7.10 23.86 1.60
C ARG A 232 -5.62 24.20 1.45
N GLU A 233 -4.79 23.78 2.40
CA GLU A 233 -3.32 24.00 2.40
C GLU A 233 -2.60 23.30 1.24
N LEU A 234 -3.20 22.26 0.66
CA LEU A 234 -2.67 21.60 -0.53
C LEU A 234 -2.73 22.45 -1.81
N GLU A 235 -3.51 23.54 -1.82
CA GLU A 235 -3.62 24.50 -2.93
C GLU A 235 -3.86 23.85 -4.31
N THR A 236 -4.59 22.72 -4.35
CA THR A 236 -4.80 21.94 -5.59
C THR A 236 -5.74 22.59 -6.60
N GLY A 237 -6.33 23.74 -6.28
CA GLY A 237 -7.40 24.38 -7.03
C GLY A 237 -8.77 23.69 -6.90
N ALA A 238 -8.88 22.65 -6.08
CA ALA A 238 -10.16 22.00 -5.80
C ALA A 238 -11.09 22.91 -4.98
N THR A 239 -12.39 22.85 -5.27
CA THR A 239 -13.40 23.49 -4.41
C THR A 239 -13.58 22.65 -3.14
N ILE A 240 -13.28 23.21 -1.97
CA ILE A 240 -13.42 22.51 -0.68
C ILE A 240 -14.70 22.92 0.02
N ILE A 241 -15.55 21.93 0.28
CA ILE A 241 -16.87 22.08 0.88
C ILE A 241 -16.84 21.61 2.33
N ASP A 242 -17.29 22.48 3.23
CA ASP A 242 -17.53 22.15 4.64
C ASP A 242 -18.97 21.65 4.80
N ALA A 243 -19.16 20.34 4.73
CA ALA A 243 -20.50 19.73 4.79
C ALA A 243 -21.16 19.83 6.18
N SER A 244 -20.45 20.36 7.19
CA SER A 244 -21.07 20.72 8.47
C SER A 244 -21.80 22.07 8.42
N LYS A 245 -21.54 22.87 7.38
CA LYS A 245 -22.07 24.24 7.22
C LYS A 245 -22.84 24.44 5.93
N GLU A 246 -22.50 23.70 4.88
CA GLU A 246 -23.07 23.85 3.54
C GLU A 246 -23.87 22.61 3.16
N THR A 247 -25.06 22.83 2.61
CA THR A 247 -25.94 21.80 2.08
C THR A 247 -25.67 21.56 0.60
N ALA A 248 -26.04 20.37 0.11
CA ALA A 248 -25.93 20.05 -1.32
C ALA A 248 -26.67 21.04 -2.24
N LYS A 249 -27.73 21.72 -1.75
CA LYS A 249 -28.44 22.74 -2.55
C LYS A 249 -27.63 24.01 -2.73
N GLU A 250 -26.89 24.44 -1.71
CA GLU A 250 -26.07 25.66 -1.72
C GLU A 250 -24.81 25.49 -2.59
N VAL A 251 -24.34 24.25 -2.73
CA VAL A 251 -23.09 23.92 -3.42
C VAL A 251 -23.28 23.60 -4.91
N LYS A 252 -24.52 23.45 -5.39
CA LYS A 252 -24.80 23.19 -6.83
C LYS A 252 -24.26 24.34 -7.70
N ARG A 253 -23.14 24.08 -8.39
CA ARG A 253 -22.50 24.95 -9.40
C ARG A 253 -22.02 24.11 -10.57
#